data_AF-A0A380GNT0-F1
#
_entry.id   AF-A0A380GNT0-F1
#
_cell.length_a   1.000
_cell.length_b   1.000
_cell.length_c   1.000
_cell.angle_alpha   90.00
_cell.angle_beta   90.00
_cell.angle_gamma   90.00
#
_symmetry.space_group_name_H-M   'P 1'
#
loop_
_entity.id
_entity.type
_entity.pdbx_description
1 polymer ?
#
loop_
_entity_poly.entity_id
_entity_poly.type
_entity_poly.pdbx_seq_one_letter_code
_entity_poly.pdbx_strand_id
1 'polypeptide(L)'
;MISVIFNSCIGMLYPFLSRFTQPSSKGYVTLLTISLIVAFILSFIGFVDLVNFVFKTFGYIGLFISAALLIRWVYNKFSKKRLM
;
A
#
# COMPACT_ATOMS: atom_id res chain seq x y z
N MET A 1 -8.92 -17.27 -17.20
CA MET A 1 -7.71 -16.63 -16.62
C MET A 1 -7.82 -15.11 -16.52
N ILE A 2 -8.24 -14.42 -17.59
CA ILE A 2 -8.31 -12.95 -17.62
C ILE A 2 -9.17 -12.36 -16.48
N SER A 3 -10.31 -12.96 -16.15
CA SER A 3 -11.14 -12.51 -15.02
C SER A 3 -10.45 -12.59 -13.66
N VAL A 4 -9.57 -13.57 -13.44
CA VAL A 4 -8.87 -13.73 -12.16
C VAL A 4 -7.79 -12.65 -12.03
N ILE A 5 -7.04 -12.40 -13.10
CA ILE A 5 -6.05 -11.32 -13.18
C ILE A 5 -6.74 -9.97 -12.92
N PHE A 6 -7.87 -9.74 -13.58
CA PHE A 6 -8.62 -8.50 -13.43
C PHE A 6 -9.13 -8.29 -11.99
N ASN A 7 -9.65 -9.35 -11.37
CA ASN A 7 -10.11 -9.30 -9.99
C ASN A 7 -8.97 -8.96 -9.01
N SER A 8 -7.78 -9.55 -9.18
CA SER A 8 -6.62 -9.24 -8.34
C SER A 8 -6.12 -7.81 -8.54
N CYS A 9 -6.05 -7.33 -9.78
CA CYS A 9 -5.66 -5.95 -10.07
C CYS A 9 -6.63 -4.95 -9.44
N ILE A 10 -7.94 -5.14 -9.61
CA ILE A 10 -8.95 -4.27 -8.99
C ILE A 10 -8.91 -4.37 -7.47
N GLY A 11 -8.77 -5.58 -6.92
CA GLY A 11 -8.71 -5.80 -5.48
C GLY A 11 -7.55 -5.05 -4.80
N MET A 12 -6.44 -4.85 -5.50
CA MET A 12 -5.29 -4.09 -5.00
C MET A 12 -5.38 -2.59 -5.33
N LEU A 13 -5.80 -2.22 -6.53
CA LEU A 13 -5.88 -0.82 -6.97
C LEU A 13 -7.01 -0.06 -6.27
N TYR A 14 -8.17 -0.68 -6.06
CA TYR A 14 -9.32 -0.01 -5.43
C TYR A 14 -9.02 0.56 -4.03
N PRO A 15 -8.51 -0.22 -3.05
CA PRO A 15 -8.17 0.32 -1.73
C PRO A 15 -6.99 1.30 -1.75
N PHE A 16 -6.07 1.18 -2.71
CA PHE A 16 -5.00 2.16 -2.90
C PHE A 16 -5.58 3.51 -3.35
N LEU A 17 -6.42 3.50 -4.40
CA LEU A 17 -7.03 4.71 -4.95
C LEU A 17 -8.00 5.37 -3.98
N SER A 18 -8.84 4.59 -3.29
CA SER A 18 -9.84 5.12 -2.36
C SER A 18 -9.22 5.82 -1.14
N ARG A 19 -7.94 5.53 -0.84
CA ARG A 19 -7.19 6.18 0.23
C ARG A 19 -6.75 7.60 -0.12
N PHE A 20 -6.57 7.89 -1.41
CA PHE A 20 -6.12 9.19 -1.91
C PHE A 20 -7.23 9.98 -2.62
N THR A 21 -8.31 9.31 -3.06
CA THR A 21 -9.38 9.92 -3.86
C THR A 21 -10.74 9.39 -3.46
N GLN A 22 -11.79 10.18 -3.66
CA GLN A 22 -13.17 9.71 -3.49
C GLN A 22 -13.57 8.81 -4.67
N PRO A 23 -14.15 7.62 -4.42
CA PRO A 23 -14.64 6.76 -5.49
C PRO A 23 -15.66 7.51 -6.34
N SER A 24 -15.57 7.36 -7.66
CA SER A 24 -16.39 8.06 -8.67
C SER A 24 -16.07 9.55 -8.92
N SER A 25 -15.02 10.11 -8.33
CA SER A 25 -14.53 11.45 -8.68
C SER A 25 -13.64 11.44 -9.92
N LYS A 26 -13.53 12.56 -10.65
CA LYS A 26 -12.58 12.73 -11.76
C LYS A 26 -11.14 12.43 -11.33
N GLY A 27 -10.79 12.73 -10.07
CA GLY A 27 -9.46 12.42 -9.52
C GLY A 27 -9.18 10.92 -9.42
N TYR A 28 -10.19 10.09 -9.17
CA TYR A 28 -10.05 8.64 -9.10
C TYR A 28 -9.59 8.07 -10.45
N VAL A 29 -10.24 8.51 -11.54
CA VAL A 29 -9.91 8.04 -12.90
C VAL A 29 -8.50 8.48 -13.30
N THR A 30 -8.10 9.71 -12.97
CA THR A 30 -6.73 10.18 -13.24
C THR A 30 -5.69 9.35 -12.49
N LEU A 31 -5.92 9.06 -11.21
CA LEU A 31 -4.98 8.28 -10.39
C LEU A 31 -4.93 6.80 -10.83
N LEU A 32 -6.06 6.25 -11.28
CA LEU A 32 -6.12 4.93 -11.90
C LEU A 32 -5.24 4.84 -13.15
N THR A 33 -5.43 5.78 -14.08
CA THR A 33 -4.68 5.81 -15.34
C THR A 33 -3.19 5.97 -15.08
N ILE A 34 -2.78 6.87 -14.18
CA ILE A 34 -1.36 7.04 -13.81
C ILE A 34 -0.81 5.73 -13.21
N SER A 35 -1.54 5.09 -12.30
CA SER A 35 -1.10 3.84 -11.68
C SER A 35 -0.91 2.72 -12.70
N LEU A 36 -1.79 2.62 -13.69
CA LEU A 36 -1.68 1.65 -14.78
C LEU A 36 -0.49 1.93 -15.69
N ILE A 37 -0.23 3.20 -16.01
CA ILE A 37 0.94 3.61 -16.79
C ILE A 37 2.23 3.26 -16.04
N VAL A 38 2.29 3.58 -14.74
CA VAL A 38 3.44 3.25 -13.89
C VAL A 38 3.65 1.73 -13.84
N ALA A 39 2.59 0.95 -13.59
CA ALA A 39 2.67 -0.51 -13.58
C ALA A 39 3.19 -1.09 -14.91
N PHE A 40 2.76 -0.51 -16.03
CA PHE A 40 3.24 -0.91 -17.36
C PHE A 40 4.73 -0.61 -17.54
N ILE A 41 5.20 0.57 -17.13
CA ILE A 41 6.62 0.94 -17.18
C ILE A 41 7.45 0.02 -16.27
N LEU A 42 6.98 -0.26 -15.06
CA LEU A 42 7.64 -1.17 -14.12
C LEU A 42 7.73 -2.60 -14.66
N SER A 43 6.82 -3.02 -15.54
CA SER A 43 6.86 -4.34 -16.17
C SER A 43 8.10 -4.56 -17.07
N PHE A 44 8.79 -3.49 -17.48
CA PHE A 44 10.04 -3.61 -18.24
C PHE A 44 11.28 -3.77 -17.36
N ILE A 45 11.15 -3.53 -16.05
CA ILE A 45 12.25 -3.71 -15.09
C ILE A 45 12.36 -5.20 -14.75
N GLY A 46 13.60 -5.68 -14.62
CA GLY A 46 13.86 -7.06 -14.20
C GLY A 46 13.17 -7.38 -12.87
N PHE A 47 12.43 -8.49 -12.81
CA PHE A 47 11.64 -8.87 -11.63
C PHE A 47 12.49 -8.91 -10.35
N VAL A 48 13.71 -9.46 -10.43
CA VAL A 48 14.61 -9.60 -9.28
C VAL A 48 15.02 -8.25 -8.71
N ASP A 49 15.37 -7.29 -9.57
CA ASP A 49 15.78 -5.95 -9.14
C ASP A 49 14.62 -5.18 -8.52
N LEU A 50 13.43 -5.28 -9.14
CA LEU A 50 12.23 -4.63 -8.65
C LEU A 50 11.84 -5.16 -7.26
N VAL A 51 11.84 -6.49 -7.09
CA VAL A 51 11.49 -7.14 -5.83
C VAL A 51 12.48 -6.79 -4.73
N ASN A 52 13.79 -6.84 -5.01
CA ASN A 52 14.81 -6.46 -4.05
C ASN A 52 14.66 -5.02 -3.58
N PHE A 53 14.31 -4.10 -4.49
CA PHE A 53 14.07 -2.71 -4.13
C PHE A 53 12.78 -2.53 -3.30
N VAL A 54 11.66 -3.08 -3.78
CA VAL A 54 10.34 -2.92 -3.15
C VAL A 54 10.32 -3.57 -1.76
N PHE A 55 10.72 -4.84 -1.64
CA PHE A 55 10.67 -5.55 -0.36
C PHE A 55 11.62 -4.96 0.68
N LYS A 56 12.80 -4.51 0.27
CA LYS A 56 13.71 -3.82 1.20
C LYS A 56 13.10 -2.52 1.72
N THR A 57 12.51 -1.72 0.83
CA THR A 57 11.87 -0.44 1.20
C THR A 57 10.66 -0.65 2.11
N PHE A 58 9.73 -1.51 1.72
CA PHE A 58 8.55 -1.82 2.52
C PHE A 58 8.91 -2.52 3.84
N GLY A 59 9.98 -3.34 3.85
CA GLY A 59 10.50 -3.98 5.05
C GLY A 59 10.93 -2.97 6.11
N TYR A 60 11.72 -1.96 5.74
CA TYR A 60 12.13 -0.91 6.68
C TYR A 60 10.95 -0.08 7.19
N ILE A 61 10.01 0.31 6.32
CA ILE A 61 8.82 1.08 6.71
C ILE A 61 7.94 0.26 7.65
N GLY A 62 7.72 -1.02 7.33
CA GLY A 62 6.94 -1.95 8.14
C GLY A 62 7.54 -2.12 9.53
N LEU A 63 8.85 -2.37 9.61
CA LEU A 63 9.56 -2.51 10.89
C LEU A 63 9.45 -1.24 11.74
N PHE A 64 9.55 -0.06 11.12
CA PHE A 64 9.41 1.21 11.82
C PHE A 64 8.00 1.39 12.41
N ILE A 65 6.96 1.15 11.62
CA ILE A 65 5.56 1.26 12.08
C ILE A 65 5.26 0.21 13.16
N SER A 66 5.71 -1.03 12.96
CA SER A 66 5.55 -2.11 13.94
C SER A 66 6.22 -1.76 15.27
N ALA A 67 7.46 -1.24 15.25
CA ALA A 67 8.15 -0.80 16.45
C ALA A 67 7.40 0.36 17.15
N ALA A 68 6.95 1.37 16.40
CA ALA A 68 6.19 2.49 16.95
C ALA A 68 4.87 2.04 17.62
N LEU A 69 4.15 1.11 16.99
CA LEU A 69 2.92 0.54 17.54
C LEU A 69 3.20 -0.35 18.76
N LEU A 70 4.29 -1.13 18.75
CA LEU A 70 4.71 -1.93 19.90
C LEU A 70 5.04 -1.04 21.10
N ILE A 71 5.83 0.03 20.91
CA ILE A 71 6.17 1.00 21.95
C ILE A 71 4.89 1.64 22.51
N ARG A 72 3.99 2.08 21.64
CA ARG A 72 2.71 2.68 22.05
C ARG A 72 1.82 1.68 22.80
N TRP A 73 1.80 0.41 22.39
CA TRP A 73 1.04 -0.64 23.07
C TRP A 73 1.61 -0.96 24.45
N VAL A 74 2.94 -1.09 24.56
CA VAL A 74 3.62 -1.29 25.84
C VAL A 74 3.35 -0.10 26.77
N TYR A 75 3.51 1.13 26.29
CA TYR A 75 3.23 2.34 27.07
C TYR A 75 1.76 2.39 27.55
N ASN A 76 0.80 2.04 26.69
CA ASN A 76 -0.62 1.99 27.04
C ASN A 76 -0.93 0.87 28.06
N LYS A 77 -0.16 -0.23 28.07
CA LYS A 77 -0.33 -1.32 29.03
C LYS A 77 0.23 -0.98 30.43
N PHE A 78 1.28 -0.17 30.51
CA PHE A 78 1.88 0.26 31.77
C PHE A 78 1.30 1.57 32.32
N SER A 79 0.72 2.43 31.49
CA SER A 79 0.08 3.67 31.91
C SER A 79 -1.40 3.45 32.28
N LYS A 80 -1.72 3.58 33.57
CA LYS A 80 -3.06 3.38 34.15
C LYS A 80 -4.06 4.51 33.84
N LYS A 81 -3.99 5.12 32.64
CA LYS A 81 -5.02 6.05 32.16
C LYS A 81 -5.58 5.55 30.84
N ARG A 82 -6.82 5.04 30.89
CA ARG A 82 -7.71 5.01 29.73
C ARG A 82 -7.75 6.44 29.18
N LEU A 83 -7.25 6.63 27.97
CA LEU A 83 -7.56 7.82 27.20
C LEU A 83 -8.58 7.41 26.14
N MET A 84 -9.69 8.15 26.17
CA MET A 84 -10.86 8.09 25.30
C MET A 84 -10.47 8.05 23.82
#